data_AF-A0A9D6XTH4-F1
#
_entry.id   AF-A0A9D6XTH4-F1
#
_cell.length_a   1.000
_cell.length_b   1.000
_cell.length_c   1.000
_cell.angle_alpha   90.00
_cell.angle_beta   90.00
_cell.angle_gamma   90.00
#
_symmetry.space_group_name_H-M   'P 1'
#
loop_
_entity.id
_entity.type
_entity.pdbx_description
1 polymer ?
#
loop_
_entity_poly.entity_id
_entity_poly.type
_entity_poly.pdbx_seq_one_letter_code
_entity_poly.pdbx_strand_id
1 'polypeptide(L)'
;MDLVVGGLSRFDEDVVPIVRDLGARHSSYGVKPQHYQTLKLALLGVLEEVLGDAFAGETKQAWAATYDLLAQAMIELPSTPAAGGADIAV
;
A
#
# COMPACT_ATOMS: atom_id res chain seq x y z
N MET A 1 -14.33 -6.75 -3.45
CA MET A 1 -12.95 -6.77 -3.98
C MET A 1 -12.74 -5.76 -5.11
N ASP A 2 -13.79 -5.32 -5.82
CA ASP A 2 -13.73 -4.18 -6.76
C ASP A 2 -13.32 -2.84 -6.16
N LEU A 3 -13.50 -2.64 -4.84
CA LEU A 3 -13.13 -1.39 -4.18
C LEU A 3 -11.61 -1.17 -4.16
N VAL A 4 -10.81 -2.24 -4.13
CA VAL A 4 -9.34 -2.15 -4.04
C VAL A 4 -8.70 -2.01 -5.42
N VAL A 5 -9.26 -2.68 -6.44
CA VAL A 5 -8.73 -2.61 -7.82
C VAL A 5 -9.33 -1.43 -8.60
N GLY A 6 -10.62 -1.14 -8.43
CA GLY A 6 -11.28 0.03 -9.04
C GLY A 6 -10.96 1.36 -8.34
N GLY A 7 -10.53 1.32 -7.07
CA GLY A 7 -10.10 2.48 -6.31
C GLY A 7 -8.74 3.05 -6.74
N LEU A 8 -7.93 2.30 -7.51
CA LEU A 8 -6.61 2.77 -7.98
C LEU A 8 -6.68 4.00 -8.89
N SER A 9 -7.82 4.25 -9.54
CA SER A 9 -8.02 5.46 -10.36
C SER A 9 -8.43 6.70 -9.56
N ARG A 10 -8.85 6.55 -8.29
CA ARG A 10 -9.22 7.64 -7.36
C ARG A 10 -8.70 7.39 -5.95
N PHE A 11 -7.46 6.90 -5.86
CA PHE A 11 -6.85 6.51 -4.60
C PHE A 11 -6.77 7.70 -3.64
N ASP A 12 -6.45 8.89 -4.16
CA ASP A 12 -6.24 10.09 -3.35
C ASP A 12 -7.54 10.70 -2.78
N GLU A 13 -8.66 10.61 -3.50
CA GLU A 13 -9.91 11.30 -3.12
C GLU A 13 -10.80 10.43 -2.23
N ASP A 14 -10.98 9.15 -2.60
CA ASP A 14 -11.95 8.28 -1.94
C ASP A 14 -11.29 7.37 -0.88
N VAL A 15 -10.03 6.98 -1.09
CA VAL A 15 -9.36 5.94 -0.29
C VAL A 15 -8.53 6.55 0.84
N VAL A 16 -7.79 7.63 0.58
CA VAL A 16 -6.91 8.25 1.59
C VAL A 16 -7.64 8.67 2.87
N PRO A 17 -8.82 9.32 2.85
CA PRO A 17 -9.53 9.69 4.09
C PRO A 17 -9.91 8.47 4.94
N ILE A 18 -10.36 7.38 4.29
CA ILE A 18 -10.73 6.14 4.96
C ILE A 18 -9.50 5.46 5.57
N VAL A 19 -8.38 5.45 4.83
CA VAL A 19 -7.12 4.85 5.28
C VAL A 19 -6.50 5.64 6.42
N ARG A 20 -6.65 6.97 6.46
CA ARG A 20 -6.23 7.81 7.60
C ARG A 20 -7.04 7.52 8.86
N ASP A 21 -8.37 7.43 8.76
CA ASP A 21 -9.22 7.01 9.90
C ASP A 21 -8.81 5.63 10.41
N LEU A 22 -8.54 4.69 9.50
CA LEU A 22 -8.03 3.38 9.85
C LEU A 22 -6.68 3.47 10.58
N GLY A 23 -5.77 4.34 10.12
CA GLY A 23 -4.50 4.63 10.76
C GLY A 23 -4.64 5.17 12.18
N ALA A 24 -5.57 6.11 12.41
CA ALA A 24 -5.87 6.65 13.73
C ALA A 24 -6.35 5.55 14.71
N ARG A 25 -7.23 4.65 14.25
CA ARG A 25 -7.64 3.47 15.02
C ARG A 25 -6.48 2.53 15.31
N HIS A 26 -5.64 2.20 14.33
CA HIS A 26 -4.46 1.35 14.53
C HIS A 26 -3.46 1.96 15.53
N SER A 27 -3.27 3.28 15.48
CA SER A 27 -2.47 4.02 16.47
C SER A 27 -3.06 3.85 17.88
N SER A 28 -4.38 3.97 18.05
CA SER A 28 -5.05 3.74 19.35
C SER A 28 -4.90 2.30 19.87
N TYR A 29 -4.67 1.32 18.99
CA TYR A 29 -4.39 -0.06 19.36
C TYR A 29 -2.93 -0.30 19.75
N GLY A 30 -2.08 0.73 19.65
CA GLY A 30 -0.65 0.64 19.96
C GLY A 30 0.21 0.18 18.78
N VAL A 31 -0.30 0.23 17.55
CA VAL A 31 0.51 -0.03 16.35
C VAL A 31 1.55 1.07 16.19
N LYS A 32 2.80 0.67 15.96
CA LYS A 32 3.94 1.57 15.75
C LYS A 32 4.40 1.52 14.30
N PRO A 33 5.06 2.57 13.77
CA PRO A 33 5.61 2.58 12.41
C PRO A 33 6.45 1.34 12.08
N GLN A 34 7.22 0.81 13.03
CA GLN A 34 8.04 -0.39 12.85
C GLN A 34 7.21 -1.65 12.55
N HIS A 35 5.96 -1.74 13.02
CA HIS A 35 5.10 -2.90 12.78
C HIS A 35 4.69 -3.02 11.30
N TYR A 36 4.60 -1.90 10.57
CA TYR A 36 4.28 -1.91 9.14
C TYR A 36 5.39 -2.56 8.32
N GLN A 37 6.67 -2.32 8.67
CA GLN A 37 7.77 -3.00 8.00
C GLN A 37 7.74 -4.51 8.23
N THR A 38 7.45 -4.95 9.46
CA THR A 38 7.28 -6.38 9.78
C THR A 38 6.13 -7.00 8.97
N LEU A 39 5.00 -6.31 8.91
CA LEU A 39 3.84 -6.77 8.14
C LEU A 39 4.12 -6.81 6.63
N LYS A 40 4.81 -5.82 6.08
CA LYS A 40 5.23 -5.80 4.66
C LYS A 40 6.00 -7.06 4.29
N LEU A 41 7.03 -7.39 5.09
CA LEU A 41 7.87 -8.56 4.84
C LEU A 41 7.07 -9.86 4.92
N ALA A 42 6.20 -9.99 5.92
CA ALA A 42 5.34 -11.16 6.06
C ALA A 42 4.35 -11.29 4.88
N LEU A 43 3.69 -10.19 4.49
CA LEU A 43 2.72 -10.18 3.40
C LEU A 43 3.38 -10.56 2.07
N LEU A 44 4.48 -9.88 1.71
CA LEU A 44 5.19 -10.16 0.46
C LEU A 44 5.79 -11.58 0.47
N GLY A 45 6.24 -12.06 1.62
CA GLY A 45 6.75 -13.42 1.78
C GLY A 45 5.66 -14.48 1.54
N VAL A 46 4.47 -14.29 2.10
CA VAL A 46 3.34 -15.22 1.87
C VAL A 46 2.88 -15.19 0.41
N LEU A 47 2.83 -14.00 -0.21
CA LEU A 47 2.50 -13.89 -1.64
C LEU A 47 3.51 -14.62 -2.51
N GLU A 48 4.81 -14.51 -2.20
CA GLU A 48 5.87 -15.22 -2.89
C GLU A 48 5.77 -16.74 -2.69
N GLU A 49 5.47 -17.21 -1.47
CA GLU A 49 5.30 -18.64 -1.18
C GLU A 49 4.11 -19.25 -1.91
N VAL A 50 2.98 -18.55 -1.94
CA VAL A 50 1.72 -19.07 -2.51
C VAL A 50 1.69 -18.98 -4.03
N LEU A 51 2.22 -17.91 -4.61
CA LEU A 51 2.11 -17.62 -6.05
C LEU A 51 3.36 -18.01 -6.84
N GLY A 52 4.50 -18.23 -6.17
CA GLY A 52 5.76 -18.59 -6.80
C GLY A 52 6.15 -17.64 -7.93
N ASP A 53 6.46 -18.20 -9.10
CA ASP A 53 6.89 -17.45 -10.28
C ASP A 53 5.86 -16.42 -10.79
N ALA A 54 4.58 -16.58 -10.46
CA ALA A 54 3.54 -15.60 -10.82
C ALA A 54 3.66 -14.29 -10.00
N PHE A 55 4.40 -14.31 -8.88
CA PHE A 55 4.69 -13.14 -8.05
C PHE A 55 6.14 -12.69 -8.20
N ALA A 56 6.52 -12.38 -9.44
CA ALA A 56 7.86 -11.93 -9.80
C ALA A 56 7.83 -10.54 -10.48
N GLY A 57 9.02 -9.95 -10.63
CA GLY A 57 9.25 -8.74 -11.42
C GLY A 57 8.34 -7.57 -11.03
N GLU A 58 7.61 -7.06 -12.01
CA GLU A 58 6.73 -5.91 -11.89
C GLU A 58 5.59 -6.14 -10.88
N THR A 59 5.00 -7.33 -10.83
CA THR A 59 3.92 -7.66 -9.89
C THR A 59 4.39 -7.50 -8.44
N LYS A 60 5.56 -8.05 -8.09
CA LYS A 60 6.12 -7.95 -6.74
C LYS A 60 6.41 -6.49 -6.37
N GLN A 61 6.91 -5.70 -7.33
CA GLN A 61 7.19 -4.28 -7.13
C GLN A 61 5.91 -3.45 -6.94
N ALA A 62 4.88 -3.70 -7.76
CA ALA A 62 3.58 -3.03 -7.66
C ALA A 62 2.92 -3.28 -6.31
N TRP A 63 2.95 -4.52 -5.80
CA TRP A 63 2.44 -4.85 -4.47
C TRP A 63 3.23 -4.17 -3.35
N ALA A 64 4.57 -4.16 -3.44
CA ALA A 64 5.41 -3.50 -2.46
C ALA A 64 5.14 -1.98 -2.41
N ALA A 65 5.03 -1.33 -3.56
CA ALA A 65 4.74 0.11 -3.66
C ALA A 65 3.32 0.44 -3.17
N THR A 66 2.33 -0.38 -3.52
CA THR A 66 0.94 -0.21 -3.04
C THR A 66 0.87 -0.30 -1.53
N TYR A 67 1.56 -1.28 -0.94
CA TYR A 67 1.64 -1.40 0.51
C TYR A 67 2.28 -0.17 1.15
N ASP A 68 3.37 0.33 0.59
CA ASP A 68 4.07 1.51 1.12
C ASP A 68 3.18 2.76 1.10
N LEU A 69 2.44 2.98 0.01
CA LEU A 69 1.48 4.09 -0.09
C LEU A 69 0.39 4.01 0.98
N LEU A 70 -0.16 2.82 1.20
CA LEU A 70 -1.16 2.58 2.25
C LEU A 70 -0.58 2.80 3.65
N ALA A 71 0.57 2.20 3.94
CA ALA A 71 1.25 2.35 5.23
C ALA A 71 1.57 3.82 5.52
N GLN A 72 2.04 4.55 4.51
CA GLN A 72 2.33 5.97 4.61
C GLN A 72 1.07 6.79 4.94
N ALA A 73 -0.05 6.50 4.28
CA ALA A 73 -1.32 7.15 4.58
C ALA A 73 -1.83 6.83 6.00
N MET A 74 -1.58 5.61 6.50
CA MET A 74 -1.94 5.20 7.86
C MET A 74 -1.04 5.78 8.96
N ILE A 75 0.23 6.05 8.66
CA ILE A 75 1.20 6.62 9.61
C ILE A 75 1.03 8.14 9.74
N GLU A 76 0.24 8.77 8.86
CA GLU A 76 0.07 10.23 8.74
C GLU A 76 1.41 10.98 8.72
N LEU A 77 2.09 10.91 7.58
CA LEU A 77 3.08 11.93 7.20
C LEU A 77 2.44 12.90 6.20
N PRO A 78 2.79 14.20 6.20
CA PRO A 78 2.43 15.09 5.10
C PRO A 78 2.87 14.46 3.78
N SER A 79 1.94 14.28 2.85
CA SER A 79 2.21 13.67 1.55
C SER A 79 3.19 14.53 0.76
N THR A 80 4.45 14.08 0.65
CA THR A 80 5.33 14.52 -0.44
C THR A 80 4.80 13.87 -1.72
N PRO A 81 4.45 14.63 -2.76
CA PRO A 81 3.99 14.05 -4.02
C PRO A 81 5.08 13.12 -4.57
N ALA A 82 4.70 11.88 -4.83
CA ALA A 82 5.53 10.93 -5.55
C ALA A 82 5.89 11.56 -6.90
N ALA A 83 7.19 11.73 -7.12
CA ALA A 83 7.69 12.33 -8.35
C ALA A 83 7.28 11.46 -9.55
N GLY A 84 6.50 12.06 -10.45
CA GLY A 84 6.59 11.89 -11.90
C GLY A 84 6.18 10.53 -12.48
N GLY A 85 5.04 10.51 -13.15
CA GLY A 85 4.48 9.36 -13.84
C GLY A 85 5.41 8.69 -14.85
N ALA A 86 5.33 7.37 -14.90
CA ALA A 86 5.70 6.61 -16.07
C ALA A 86 4.47 6.56 -17.00
N ASP A 87 4.62 7.30 -18.09
CA ASP A 87 3.81 7.31 -19.29
C ASP A 87 3.52 5.85 -19.74
N ILE A 88 2.28 5.39 -19.57
CA ILE A 88 1.75 4.21 -20.25
C ILE A 88 1.02 4.70 -21.49
N ALA A 89 1.81 5.00 -22.53
CA ALA A 89 1.33 5.15 -23.88
C ALA A 89 1.04 3.77 -24.48
N VAL A 90 -0.18 3.63 -24.98
CA VAL A 90 -0.67 2.59 -25.91
C VAL A 90 0.16 2.59 -27.18
#